data_AF-A0A7V2AUY8-F1
#
_entry.id   AF-A0A7V2AUY8-F1
#
_cell.length_a   1.000
_cell.length_b   1.000
_cell.length_c   1.000
_cell.angle_alpha   90.00
_cell.angle_beta   90.00
_cell.angle_gamma   90.00
#
_symmetry.space_group_name_H-M   'P 1'
#
loop_
_entity.id
_entity.type
_entity.pdbx_description
1 polymer ?
#
loop_
_entity_poly.entity_id
_entity_poly.type
_entity_poly.pdbx_seq_one_letter_code
_entity_poly.pdbx_strand_id
1 'polypeptide(L)'
;LPGSITGSIGSITGKLNMRGFYNKIGITKDEMGIGDKALIFSDYRDYSEEELRVIEEEHWAFYRRWVEDIALHRDMRFGEVDSIARGRVWTGDQALSRGLVDEAGGLQRAVEIACELAGEGDPGKIALLHLPRPMTFLQSFLSGRFVRDMVSFGTYEALRDVLGGESRVTVRHELEDGYVPEGLD
;
A
#
# COMPACT_ATOMS: atom_id res chain seq x y z
N LEU A 1 -17.17 19.65 0.91
CA LEU A 1 -15.81 20.07 0.52
C LEU A 1 -15.08 18.84 -0.02
N PRO A 2 -14.41 18.92 -1.19
CA PRO A 2 -13.59 17.83 -1.71
C PRO A 2 -12.36 17.67 -0.79
N GLY A 3 -12.51 16.87 0.26
CA GLY A 3 -11.46 16.60 1.25
C GLY A 3 -10.56 15.42 0.88
N SER A 4 -10.68 14.90 -0.35
CA SER A 4 -9.91 13.74 -0.79
C SER A 4 -8.42 14.08 -0.88
N ILE A 5 -7.62 13.18 -0.31
CA ILE A 5 -6.17 13.10 -0.51
C ILE A 5 -5.95 11.83 -1.32
N THR A 6 -5.37 11.98 -2.51
CA THR A 6 -5.19 10.91 -3.50
C THR A 6 -3.83 11.02 -4.19
N GLY A 7 -3.59 10.28 -5.26
CA GLY A 7 -2.28 10.15 -5.90
C GLY A 7 -1.49 9.04 -5.22
N SER A 8 -0.29 9.34 -4.74
CA SER A 8 0.64 8.34 -4.18
C SER A 8 0.95 7.22 -5.17
N ILE A 9 1.03 7.57 -6.46
CA ILE A 9 1.43 6.64 -7.53
C ILE A 9 2.94 6.44 -7.39
N GLY A 10 3.35 5.49 -6.57
CA GLY A 10 4.73 5.20 -6.23
C GLY A 10 4.84 3.89 -5.45
N SER A 11 5.90 3.14 -5.70
CA SER A 11 6.15 1.85 -5.05
C SER A 11 7.26 2.00 -4.01
N ILE A 12 7.21 1.18 -2.96
CA ILE A 12 8.31 0.98 -2.02
C ILE A 12 8.47 -0.52 -1.85
N THR A 13 9.69 -1.03 -1.99
CA THR A 13 9.99 -2.45 -1.82
C THR A 13 11.26 -2.61 -1.01
N GLY A 14 11.28 -3.60 -0.13
CA GLY A 14 12.43 -3.92 0.69
C GLY A 14 12.04 -4.73 1.91
N LYS A 15 13.01 -4.88 2.81
CA LYS A 15 12.83 -5.60 4.08
C LYS A 15 13.56 -4.87 5.21
N LEU A 16 13.14 -5.17 6.43
CA LEU A 16 13.86 -4.71 7.62
C LEU A 16 14.95 -5.72 7.96
N ASN A 17 16.18 -5.25 8.21
CA ASN A 17 17.21 -6.07 8.83
C ASN A 17 17.09 -5.96 10.36
N MET A 18 16.59 -7.03 10.97
CA MET A 18 16.29 -7.18 12.38
C MET A 18 17.42 -7.87 13.16
N ARG A 19 18.57 -8.20 12.54
CA ARG A 19 19.70 -8.86 13.22
C ARG A 19 20.13 -8.13 14.49
N GLY A 20 20.24 -6.80 14.43
CA GLY A 20 20.61 -5.99 15.60
C GLY A 20 19.60 -6.11 16.74
N PHE A 21 18.30 -6.20 16.43
CA PHE A 21 17.25 -6.40 17.42
C PHE A 21 17.37 -7.79 18.06
N TYR A 22 17.52 -8.84 17.27
CA TYR A 22 17.66 -10.21 17.78
C TYR A 22 18.87 -10.37 18.69
N ASN A 23 20.01 -9.80 18.30
CA ASN A 23 21.22 -9.78 19.13
C ASN A 23 20.96 -9.11 20.49
N LYS A 24 20.19 -8.02 20.51
CA LYS A 24 19.87 -7.29 21.76
C LYS A 24 19.02 -8.11 22.72
N ILE A 25 18.15 -8.98 22.21
CA ILE A 25 17.26 -9.82 23.03
C ILE A 25 17.74 -11.27 23.18
N GLY A 26 18.96 -11.57 22.71
CA GLY A 26 19.57 -12.90 22.84
C GLY A 26 18.94 -13.98 21.96
N ILE A 27 18.26 -13.61 20.87
CA ILE A 27 17.73 -14.57 19.89
C ILE A 27 18.74 -14.79 18.76
N THR A 28 19.00 -16.05 18.43
CA THR A 28 19.77 -16.45 17.24
C THR A 28 18.89 -17.20 16.25
N LYS A 29 19.16 -17.03 14.94
CA LYS A 29 18.49 -17.78 13.87
C LYS A 29 19.52 -18.54 13.04
N ASP A 30 19.25 -19.81 12.80
CA ASP A 30 19.90 -20.59 11.75
C ASP A 30 18.98 -20.58 10.52
N GLU A 31 19.53 -20.32 9.34
CA GLU A 31 18.77 -20.28 8.10
C GLU A 31 19.23 -21.38 7.16
N MET A 32 18.27 -22.09 6.57
CA MET A 32 18.51 -23.10 5.54
C MET A 32 17.68 -22.76 4.31
N GLY A 33 18.35 -22.63 3.16
CA GLY A 33 17.73 -22.39 1.86
C GLY A 33 18.29 -23.36 0.83
N ILE A 34 17.43 -23.88 -0.03
CA ILE A 34 17.82 -24.85 -1.07
C ILE A 34 18.29 -24.14 -2.35
N GLY A 35 17.84 -22.90 -2.60
CA GLY A 35 18.20 -22.11 -3.77
C GLY A 35 18.88 -20.79 -3.42
N ASP A 36 19.62 -20.24 -4.38
CA ASP A 36 20.48 -19.05 -4.20
C ASP A 36 19.75 -17.83 -3.65
N LYS A 37 18.45 -17.68 -3.97
CA LYS A 37 17.58 -16.58 -3.52
C LYS A 37 16.49 -17.02 -2.55
N ALA A 38 16.57 -18.23 -2.01
CA ALA A 38 15.53 -18.79 -1.11
C ALA A 38 15.32 -17.96 0.16
N LEU A 39 16.33 -17.19 0.57
CA LEU A 39 16.32 -16.35 1.77
C LEU A 39 16.33 -14.85 1.43
N ILE A 40 15.95 -14.45 0.21
CA ILE A 40 16.05 -13.06 -0.26
C ILE A 40 15.33 -12.07 0.68
N PHE A 41 14.14 -12.44 1.19
CA PHE A 41 13.38 -11.64 2.16
C PHE A 41 13.67 -11.95 3.64
N SER A 42 14.75 -12.65 3.95
CA SER A 42 15.18 -12.87 5.34
C SER A 42 15.37 -11.54 6.06
N ASP A 43 14.72 -11.36 7.21
CA ASP A 43 14.93 -10.21 8.09
C ASP A 43 16.26 -10.29 8.87
N TYR A 44 17.03 -11.36 8.70
CA TYR A 44 18.21 -11.63 9.51
C TYR A 44 19.50 -11.12 8.90
N ARG A 45 19.47 -10.60 7.66
CA ARG A 45 20.64 -10.08 6.95
C ARG A 45 20.24 -9.07 5.89
N ASP A 46 21.21 -8.27 5.45
CA ASP A 46 21.05 -7.41 4.29
C ASP A 46 20.90 -8.24 3.01
N TYR A 47 20.44 -7.59 1.94
CA TYR A 47 20.52 -8.17 0.60
C TYR A 47 21.99 -8.30 0.19
N SER A 48 22.34 -9.39 -0.51
CA SER A 48 23.56 -9.40 -1.32
C SER A 48 23.39 -8.45 -2.51
N GLU A 49 24.49 -8.06 -3.18
CA GLU A 49 24.40 -7.22 -4.39
C GLU A 49 23.53 -7.85 -5.48
N GLU A 50 23.58 -9.19 -5.62
CA GLU A 50 22.79 -9.91 -6.62
C GLU A 50 21.32 -10.00 -6.24
N GLU A 51 21.01 -10.14 -4.96
CA GLU A 51 19.63 -10.08 -4.47
C GLU A 51 19.06 -8.67 -4.63
N LEU A 52 19.85 -7.63 -4.32
CA LEU A 52 19.44 -6.24 -4.45
C LEU A 52 19.10 -5.90 -5.91
N ARG A 53 19.93 -6.31 -6.86
CA ARG A 53 19.65 -6.13 -8.31
C ARG A 53 18.32 -6.76 -8.73
N VAL A 54 18.03 -7.98 -8.27
CA VAL A 54 16.75 -8.64 -8.58
C VAL A 54 15.57 -7.88 -7.99
N ILE A 55 15.69 -7.42 -6.75
CA ILE A 55 14.63 -6.62 -6.11
C ILE A 55 14.42 -5.28 -6.84
N GLU A 56 15.49 -4.62 -7.26
CA GLU A 56 15.42 -3.38 -8.04
C GLU A 56 14.74 -3.61 -9.40
N GLU A 57 15.14 -4.64 -10.15
CA GLU A 57 14.53 -5.00 -11.44
C GLU A 57 13.03 -5.29 -11.28
N GLU A 58 12.64 -6.11 -10.30
CA GLU A 58 11.22 -6.40 -10.03
C GLU A 58 10.44 -5.16 -9.60
N HIS A 59 11.04 -4.31 -8.76
CA HIS A 59 10.44 -3.08 -8.28
C HIS A 59 10.12 -2.13 -9.43
N TRP A 60 11.09 -1.87 -10.31
CA TRP A 60 10.91 -0.96 -11.44
C TRP A 60 10.00 -1.53 -12.52
N ALA A 61 10.01 -2.86 -12.73
CA ALA A 61 9.05 -3.52 -13.61
C ALA A 61 7.60 -3.42 -13.08
N PHE A 62 7.41 -3.45 -11.76
CA PHE A 62 6.10 -3.20 -11.16
C PHE A 62 5.67 -1.74 -11.31
N TYR A 63 6.54 -0.79 -10.96
CA TYR A 63 6.25 0.64 -11.09
C TYR A 63 5.87 1.02 -12.53
N ARG A 64 6.67 0.57 -13.51
CA ARG A 64 6.40 0.80 -14.94
C ARG A 64 5.01 0.31 -15.35
N ARG A 65 4.69 -0.95 -15.04
CA ARG A 65 3.38 -1.54 -15.37
C ARG A 65 2.22 -0.76 -14.74
N TRP A 66 2.41 -0.26 -13.52
CA TRP A 66 1.39 0.54 -12.86
C TRP A 66 1.19 1.90 -13.54
N VAL A 67 2.26 2.58 -13.93
CA VAL A 67 2.18 3.84 -14.67
C VAL A 67 1.58 3.62 -16.06
N GLU A 68 1.94 2.53 -16.76
CA GLU A 68 1.34 2.13 -18.05
C GLU A 68 -0.17 1.87 -17.91
N ASP A 69 -0.61 1.18 -16.86
CA ASP A 69 -2.01 0.91 -16.60
C ASP A 69 -2.82 2.19 -16.35
N ILE A 70 -2.26 3.13 -15.59
CA ILE A 70 -2.88 4.45 -15.40
C ILE A 70 -2.93 5.21 -16.72
N ALA A 71 -1.83 5.24 -17.47
CA ALA A 71 -1.74 5.90 -18.77
C ALA A 71 -2.84 5.39 -19.73
N LEU A 72 -3.01 4.06 -19.80
CA LEU A 72 -4.05 3.42 -20.61
C LEU A 72 -5.47 3.85 -20.20
N HIS A 73 -5.79 3.84 -18.91
CA HIS A 73 -7.15 4.13 -18.43
C HIS A 73 -7.47 5.62 -18.31
N ARG A 74 -6.45 6.49 -18.28
CA ARG A 74 -6.62 7.94 -18.25
C ARG A 74 -6.44 8.59 -19.62
N ASP A 75 -6.17 7.81 -20.66
CA ASP A 75 -5.86 8.28 -22.01
C ASP A 75 -4.71 9.31 -22.00
N MET A 76 -3.66 8.99 -21.24
CA MET A 76 -2.46 9.82 -21.08
C MET A 76 -1.24 9.10 -21.63
N ARG A 77 -0.19 9.82 -22.03
CA ARG A 77 1.11 9.20 -22.32
C ARG A 77 1.80 8.81 -21.02
N PHE A 78 2.63 7.76 -21.07
CA PHE A 78 3.43 7.30 -19.93
C PHE A 78 4.16 8.47 -19.23
N GLY A 79 4.90 9.29 -20.00
CA GLY A 79 5.66 10.42 -19.44
C GLY A 79 4.80 11.50 -18.79
N GLU A 80 3.54 11.66 -19.20
CA GLU A 80 2.61 12.60 -18.55
C GLU A 80 2.22 12.07 -17.17
N VAL A 81 1.91 10.78 -17.06
CA VAL A 81 1.62 10.12 -15.78
C VAL A 81 2.85 10.11 -14.88
N ASP A 82 4.03 9.72 -15.40
CA ASP A 82 5.27 9.66 -14.60
C ASP A 82 5.64 11.05 -14.02
N SER A 83 5.40 12.12 -14.78
CA SER A 83 5.66 13.50 -14.32
C SER A 83 4.84 13.89 -13.08
N ILE A 84 3.63 13.34 -12.94
CA ILE A 84 2.71 13.58 -11.81
C ILE A 84 2.68 12.44 -10.79
N ALA A 85 3.42 11.36 -11.04
CA ALA A 85 3.57 10.19 -10.17
C ALA A 85 4.79 10.34 -9.23
N ARG A 86 5.58 9.28 -9.06
CA ARG A 86 6.75 9.18 -8.16
C ARG A 86 6.42 9.44 -6.70
N GLY A 87 5.33 8.86 -6.22
CA GLY A 87 4.88 8.94 -4.82
C GLY A 87 4.28 10.28 -4.40
N ARG A 88 4.09 11.22 -5.33
CA ARG A 88 3.48 12.53 -5.03
C ARG A 88 2.01 12.38 -4.64
N VAL A 89 1.62 13.09 -3.60
CA VAL A 89 0.26 13.13 -3.08
C VAL A 89 -0.42 14.41 -3.56
N TRP A 90 -1.69 14.29 -3.96
CA TRP A 90 -2.51 15.35 -4.51
C TRP A 90 -3.81 15.50 -3.72
N THR A 91 -4.26 16.74 -3.55
CA THR A 91 -5.66 17.00 -3.17
C THR A 91 -6.60 16.61 -4.31
N GLY A 92 -7.89 16.39 -4.00
CA GLY A 92 -8.90 16.07 -5.02
C GLY A 92 -8.93 17.07 -6.18
N ASP A 93 -8.86 18.38 -5.88
CA ASP A 93 -8.85 19.44 -6.90
C ASP A 93 -7.57 19.40 -7.76
N GLN A 94 -6.41 19.13 -7.14
CA GLN A 94 -5.15 18.96 -7.86
C GLN A 94 -5.17 17.73 -8.75
N ALA A 95 -5.76 16.62 -8.29
CA ALA A 95 -5.91 15.40 -9.06
C ALA A 95 -6.84 15.62 -10.26
N LEU A 96 -7.93 16.37 -10.08
CA LEU A 96 -8.85 16.74 -11.16
C LEU A 96 -8.14 17.57 -12.23
N SER A 97 -7.40 18.60 -11.83
CA SER A 97 -6.63 19.44 -12.76
C SER A 97 -5.54 18.68 -13.54
N ARG A 98 -5.12 17.50 -13.04
CA ARG A 98 -4.09 16.64 -13.64
C ARG A 98 -4.69 15.47 -14.44
N GLY A 99 -6.02 15.38 -14.52
CA GLY A 99 -6.69 14.27 -15.20
C GLY A 99 -6.58 12.93 -14.48
N LEU A 100 -6.24 12.91 -13.18
CA LEU A 100 -6.21 11.66 -12.38
C LEU A 100 -7.59 11.25 -11.88
N VAL A 101 -8.55 12.16 -11.87
CA VAL A 101 -9.97 11.91 -11.53
C VAL A 101 -10.86 12.64 -12.54
N ASP A 102 -12.08 12.14 -12.71
CA ASP A 102 -13.02 12.65 -13.72
C ASP A 102 -13.88 13.80 -13.21
N GLU A 103 -14.32 13.73 -11.95
CA GLU A 103 -15.24 14.71 -11.38
C GLU A 103 -15.00 14.92 -9.89
N ALA A 104 -15.17 16.17 -9.43
CA ALA A 104 -15.23 16.50 -8.01
C ALA A 104 -16.65 16.31 -7.48
N GLY A 105 -16.81 15.49 -6.45
CA GLY A 105 -18.11 15.22 -5.85
C GLY A 105 -18.03 14.41 -4.56
N GLY A 106 -19.19 14.13 -3.98
CA GLY A 106 -19.34 13.20 -2.86
C GLY A 106 -19.95 11.87 -3.30
N LEU A 107 -20.21 10.99 -2.34
CA LEU A 107 -20.84 9.68 -2.60
C LEU A 107 -22.17 9.81 -3.35
N GLN A 108 -23.00 10.80 -3.01
CA GLN A 108 -24.29 11.01 -3.67
C GLN A 108 -24.12 11.29 -5.18
N ARG A 109 -23.14 12.13 -5.55
CA ARG A 109 -22.83 12.41 -6.94
C ARG A 109 -22.30 11.18 -7.68
N ALA A 110 -21.46 10.37 -7.02
CA ALA A 110 -20.99 9.11 -7.59
C ALA A 110 -22.14 8.12 -7.85
N VAL A 111 -23.14 8.07 -6.96
CA VAL A 111 -24.35 7.24 -7.15
C VAL A 111 -25.18 7.76 -8.32
N GLU A 112 -25.42 9.07 -8.41
CA GLU A 112 -26.15 9.68 -9.54
C GLU A 112 -25.51 9.30 -10.89
N ILE A 113 -24.20 9.47 -11.03
CA ILE A 113 -23.46 9.10 -12.25
C ILE A 113 -23.58 7.60 -12.53
N ALA A 114 -23.48 6.74 -11.51
CA ALA A 114 -23.63 5.29 -11.70
C ALA A 114 -25.05 4.91 -12.20
N CYS A 115 -26.09 5.59 -11.69
CA CYS A 115 -27.47 5.39 -12.15
C CYS A 115 -27.63 5.80 -13.62
N GLU A 116 -27.10 6.98 -13.98
CA GLU A 116 -27.09 7.49 -15.35
C GLU A 116 -26.40 6.51 -16.32
N LEU A 117 -25.23 5.99 -15.95
CA LEU A 117 -24.48 5.01 -16.75
C LEU A 117 -25.19 3.65 -16.86
N ALA A 118 -26.00 3.28 -15.87
CA ALA A 118 -26.81 2.06 -15.89
C ALA A 118 -28.11 2.21 -16.69
N GLY A 119 -28.45 3.42 -17.16
CA GLY A 119 -29.71 3.72 -17.83
C GLY A 119 -30.90 3.84 -16.87
N GLU A 120 -30.64 3.95 -15.56
CA GLU A 120 -31.65 4.12 -14.52
C GLU A 120 -31.72 5.60 -14.13
N GLY A 121 -32.79 6.30 -14.53
CA GLY A 121 -32.91 7.74 -14.33
C GLY A 121 -33.26 8.18 -12.90
N ASP A 122 -33.46 7.26 -11.97
CA ASP A 122 -33.92 7.56 -10.60
C ASP A 122 -33.05 6.86 -9.54
N PRO A 123 -32.06 7.59 -8.96
CA PRO A 123 -31.24 7.09 -7.86
C PRO A 123 -32.04 6.64 -6.64
N GLY A 124 -33.26 7.15 -6.45
CA GLY A 124 -34.14 6.78 -5.35
C GLY A 124 -34.70 5.35 -5.46
N LYS A 125 -34.60 4.72 -6.64
CA LYS A 125 -35.02 3.33 -6.87
C LYS A 125 -33.89 2.31 -6.66
N ILE A 126 -32.66 2.77 -6.49
CA ILE A 126 -31.49 1.89 -6.33
C ILE A 126 -31.20 1.69 -4.83
N ALA A 127 -31.15 0.43 -4.41
CA ALA A 127 -30.76 0.09 -3.04
C ALA A 127 -29.23 0.20 -2.87
N LEU A 128 -28.77 1.18 -2.09
CA LEU A 128 -27.36 1.29 -1.72
C LEU A 128 -26.98 0.18 -0.72
N LEU A 129 -26.12 -0.76 -1.14
CA LEU A 129 -25.63 -1.83 -0.28
C LEU A 129 -24.26 -1.48 0.30
N HIS A 130 -24.20 -1.24 1.61
CA HIS A 130 -22.94 -1.11 2.33
C HIS A 130 -22.35 -2.50 2.60
N LEU A 131 -21.13 -2.74 2.11
CA LEU A 131 -20.39 -3.99 2.30
C LEU A 131 -19.08 -3.76 3.06
N PRO A 132 -18.62 -4.75 3.86
CA PRO A 132 -19.34 -5.98 4.21
C PRO A 132 -20.57 -5.68 5.07
N ARG A 133 -21.63 -6.49 4.95
CA ARG A 133 -22.83 -6.33 5.80
C ARG A 133 -22.37 -6.36 7.26
N PRO A 134 -22.79 -5.39 8.11
CA PRO A 134 -22.45 -5.46 9.52
C PRO A 134 -22.95 -6.81 10.06
N MET A 135 -22.06 -7.54 10.72
CA MET A 135 -22.45 -8.79 11.36
C MET A 135 -23.56 -8.46 12.36
N THR A 136 -24.62 -9.26 12.34
CA THR A 136 -25.64 -9.16 13.39
C THR A 136 -24.97 -9.44 14.75
N PHE A 137 -25.54 -8.93 15.83
CA PHE A 137 -25.02 -9.14 17.18
C PHE A 137 -24.76 -10.63 17.47
N LEU A 138 -25.68 -11.51 17.05
CA LEU A 138 -25.55 -12.95 17.19
C LEU A 138 -24.37 -13.52 16.37
N GLN A 139 -24.14 -13.01 15.16
CA GLN A 139 -23.00 -13.41 14.33
C GLN A 139 -21.67 -12.87 14.87
N SER A 140 -21.64 -11.66 15.43
CA SER A 140 -20.46 -11.12 16.12
C SER A 140 -20.10 -11.94 17.38
N PHE A 141 -21.12 -12.41 18.11
CA PHE A 141 -20.94 -13.27 19.28
C PHE A 141 -20.47 -14.69 18.91
N LEU A 142 -21.11 -15.32 17.91
CA LEU A 142 -20.79 -16.69 17.47
C LEU A 142 -19.52 -16.80 16.62
N SER A 143 -19.06 -15.72 15.99
CA SER A 143 -17.84 -15.71 15.15
C SER A 143 -16.54 -15.78 15.96
N GLY A 144 -16.60 -15.81 17.29
CA GLY A 144 -15.42 -15.89 18.16
C GLY A 144 -14.54 -14.64 18.11
N ARG A 145 -14.99 -13.55 17.49
CA ARG A 145 -14.25 -12.28 17.39
C ARG A 145 -13.89 -11.70 18.75
N PHE A 146 -14.77 -11.85 19.74
CA PHE A 146 -14.49 -11.47 21.12
C PHE A 146 -13.24 -12.19 21.69
N VAL A 147 -13.09 -13.49 21.41
CA VAL A 147 -11.93 -14.28 21.83
C VAL A 147 -10.67 -13.81 21.08
N ARG A 148 -10.80 -13.53 19.78
CA ARG A 148 -9.69 -13.01 18.96
C ARG A 148 -9.22 -11.64 19.45
N ASP A 149 -10.14 -10.73 19.71
CA ASP A 149 -9.85 -9.36 20.13
C ASP A 149 -9.24 -9.34 21.54
N MET A 150 -9.69 -10.22 22.46
CA MET A 150 -9.03 -10.44 23.75
C MET A 150 -7.60 -10.96 23.63
N VAL A 151 -7.37 -11.94 22.75
CA VAL A 151 -6.03 -12.51 22.52
C VAL A 151 -5.11 -11.47 21.90
N SER A 152 -5.60 -10.68 20.93
CA SER A 152 -4.86 -9.59 20.29
C SER A 152 -4.53 -8.45 21.27
N PHE A 153 -5.41 -8.16 22.23
CA PHE A 153 -5.14 -7.18 23.27
C PHE A 153 -4.06 -7.67 24.26
N GLY A 154 -4.13 -8.94 24.67
CA GLY A 154 -3.12 -9.54 25.55
C GLY A 154 -1.73 -9.61 24.92
N THR A 155 -1.64 -9.91 23.62
CA THR A 155 -0.35 -9.90 22.90
C THR A 155 0.20 -8.50 22.70
N TYR A 156 -0.67 -7.49 22.50
CA TYR A 156 -0.27 -6.09 22.38
C TYR A 156 0.34 -5.53 23.68
N GLU A 157 -0.29 -5.78 24.83
CA GLU A 157 0.25 -5.35 26.14
C GLU A 157 1.59 -6.03 26.45
N ALA A 158 1.71 -7.33 26.14
CA ALA A 158 2.98 -8.05 26.31
C ALA A 158 4.09 -7.49 25.40
N LEU A 159 3.78 -7.16 24.14
CA LEU A 159 4.71 -6.51 23.22
C LEU A 159 5.10 -5.10 23.68
N ARG A 160 4.16 -4.32 24.23
CA ARG A 160 4.39 -2.96 24.73
C ARG A 160 5.35 -2.96 25.94
N ASP A 161 5.17 -3.89 26.87
CA ASP A 161 6.05 -4.03 28.03
C ASP A 161 7.46 -4.52 27.64
N VAL A 162 7.57 -5.41 26.65
CA VAL A 162 8.87 -5.90 26.15
C VAL A 162 9.62 -4.84 25.33
N LEU A 163 8.92 -3.99 24.57
CA LEU A 163 9.53 -3.03 23.65
C LEU A 163 9.86 -1.66 24.29
N GLY A 164 9.55 -1.47 25.57
CA GLY A 164 10.11 -0.40 26.40
C GLY A 164 10.09 0.99 25.76
N GLY A 165 8.92 1.47 25.32
CA GLY A 165 8.60 2.89 25.08
C GLY A 165 9.38 3.70 24.04
N GLU A 166 10.56 3.28 23.58
CA GLU A 166 11.44 4.07 22.70
C GLU A 166 11.96 3.23 21.53
N SER A 167 11.07 2.89 20.60
CA SER A 167 11.47 2.34 19.31
C SER A 167 11.55 3.47 18.27
N ARG A 168 12.78 3.97 17.98
CA ARG A 168 13.03 4.82 16.80
C ARG A 168 13.38 3.95 15.61
N VAL A 169 12.47 3.89 14.63
CA VAL A 169 12.77 3.34 13.30
C VAL A 169 13.58 4.39 12.55
N THR A 170 14.81 4.03 12.17
CA THR A 170 15.64 4.89 11.32
C THR A 170 15.61 4.29 9.92
N VAL A 171 14.89 4.94 9.00
CA VAL A 171 14.91 4.59 7.59
C VAL A 171 16.18 5.20 7.00
N ARG A 172 17.13 4.37 6.54
CA ARG A 172 18.20 4.86 5.67
C ARG A 172 17.63 4.97 4.26
N HIS A 173 17.56 6.20 3.75
CA HIS A 173 17.43 6.46 2.33
C HIS A 173 18.84 6.55 1.75
N GLU A 174 19.26 5.54 0.98
CA GLU A 174 20.39 5.65 0.05
C GLU A 174 19.81 5.59 -1.35
N LEU A 175 19.21 6.70 -1.79
CA LEU A 175 18.96 6.97 -3.19
C LEU A 175 19.42 8.41 -3.40
N GLU A 176 20.28 8.66 -4.40
CA GLU A 176 20.51 10.01 -4.87
C GLU A 176 19.15 10.63 -5.21
N ASP A 177 18.93 11.89 -4.80
CA ASP A 177 17.66 12.58 -4.98
C ASP A 177 17.14 12.42 -6.42
N GLY A 178 16.06 11.64 -6.59
CA GLY A 178 15.40 11.45 -7.87
C GLY A 178 15.96 10.35 -8.78
N TYR A 179 16.74 9.39 -8.26
CA TYR A 179 17.16 8.22 -9.06
C TYR A 179 15.96 7.49 -9.66
N VAL A 180 15.92 7.46 -10.98
CA VAL A 180 15.01 6.70 -11.82
C VAL A 180 15.90 6.00 -12.86
N PRO A 181 15.88 4.66 -12.97
CA PRO A 181 16.74 3.94 -13.90
C PRO A 181 16.55 4.41 -15.34
N GLU A 182 17.63 4.39 -16.12
CA GLU A 182 17.59 4.66 -17.57
C GLU A 182 16.68 3.63 -18.28
N GLY A 183 15.90 4.09 -19.28
CA GLY A 183 15.02 3.24 -20.09
C GLY A 183 13.59 3.07 -19.55
N LEU A 184 13.14 3.99 -18.69
CA LEU A 184 11.74 4.13 -18.28
C LEU A 184 10.92 5.07 -19.19
N ASP A 185 11.55 5.65 -20.19
CA ASP A 185 11.01 6.54 -21.23
C ASP A 185 10.31 5.82 -22.40
#